data_AF-A0AAN6RVS7-F1
#
_entry.id   AF-A0AAN6RVS7-F1
#
_cell.length_a   1.000
_cell.length_b   1.000
_cell.length_c   1.000
_cell.angle_alpha   90.00
_cell.angle_beta   90.00
_cell.angle_gamma   90.00
#
_symmetry.space_group_name_H-M   'P 1'
#
loop_
_entity.id
_entity.type
_entity.pdbx_description
1 polymer ?
#
loop_
_entity_poly.entity_id
_entity_poly.type
_entity_poly.pdbx_seq_one_letter_code
_entity_poly.pdbx_strand_id
1 'polypeptide(L)' 'METFESLPPNYVAAIVLIDEAHAADPTTTGDPPVPYELHYARKMTRWLAQRKPDASPKLQLACRAQHFRR' A
#
# COMPACT_ATOMS: atom_id res chain seq x y z
N MET A 1 -13.64 -0.28 1.38
CA MET A 1 -12.25 -0.74 1.65
C MET A 1 -12.21 -2.21 1.32
N GLU A 2 -11.59 -2.59 0.20
CA GLU A 2 -11.42 -4.02 -0.15
C GLU A 2 -10.27 -4.56 0.70
N THR A 3 -10.59 -5.09 1.86
CA THR A 3 -9.61 -5.52 2.87
C THR A 3 -9.38 -7.02 2.75
N PHE A 4 -8.11 -7.41 2.72
CA PHE A 4 -7.68 -8.76 3.03
C PHE A 4 -8.19 -9.19 4.42
N GLU A 5 -8.08 -10.49 4.72
CA GLU A 5 -8.24 -11.03 6.07
C GLU A 5 -7.45 -10.21 7.11
N SER A 6 -7.94 -10.13 8.35
CA SER A 6 -7.36 -9.27 9.39
C SER A 6 -5.88 -9.56 9.61
N LEU A 7 -5.02 -8.60 9.23
CA LEU A 7 -3.57 -8.70 9.42
C LEU A 7 -3.19 -8.65 10.91
N PRO A 8 -2.09 -9.31 11.32
CA PRO A 8 -1.57 -9.14 12.67
C PRO A 8 -1.17 -7.67 12.94
N PRO A 9 -1.26 -7.19 14.19
CA PRO A 9 -1.10 -5.76 14.51
C PRO A 9 0.22 -5.14 14.03
N ASN A 10 1.32 -5.90 14.08
CA ASN A 10 2.62 -5.43 13.62
C ASN A 10 2.67 -5.18 12.09
N TYR A 11 1.92 -5.96 11.30
CA TYR A 11 1.81 -5.74 9.85
C TYR A 11 0.95 -4.53 9.53
N VAL A 12 -0.13 -4.31 10.29
CA VAL A 12 -0.96 -3.10 10.16
C VAL A 12 -0.11 -1.86 10.46
N ALA A 13 0.65 -1.87 11.57
CA ALA A 13 1.55 -0.78 11.92
C ALA A 13 2.61 -0.52 10.82
N ALA A 14 3.21 -1.57 10.27
CA ALA A 14 4.18 -1.44 9.19
C ALA A 14 3.56 -0.82 7.92
N ILE A 15 2.34 -1.22 7.54
CA ILE A 15 1.61 -0.64 6.40
C ILE A 15 1.35 0.85 6.60
N VAL A 16 0.99 1.27 7.82
CA VAL A 16 0.77 2.69 8.14
C VAL A 16 2.06 3.49 7.99
N LEU A 17 3.17 3.00 8.56
CA LEU A 17 4.47 3.67 8.42
C LEU A 17 4.94 3.74 6.96
N ILE A 18 4.62 2.73 6.16
CA ILE A 18 4.91 2.73 4.72
C ILE A 18 4.08 3.78 3.99
N ASP A 19 2.78 3.87 4.30
CA ASP A 19 1.89 4.86 3.71
C ASP A 19 2.30 6.29 4.06
N GLU A 20 2.71 6.53 5.31
CA GLU A 20 3.23 7.84 5.75
C GLU A 20 4.47 8.24 4.96
N ALA A 21 5.39 7.30 4.72
CA ALA A 21 6.57 7.57 3.90
C ALA A 21 6.22 7.83 2.43
N HIS A 22 5.32 7.03 1.83
CA HIS A 22 4.85 7.26 0.47
C HIS A 22 4.05 8.57 0.32
N ALA A 23 3.38 9.02 1.38
CA ALA A 23 2.67 10.29 1.39
C ALA A 23 3.63 11.50 1.35
N ALA A 24 4.91 11.30 1.66
CA ALA A 24 5.94 12.33 1.58
C ALA A 24 6.56 12.49 0.18
N ASP A 25 6.16 11.67 -0.80
CA ASP A 25 6.57 11.82 -2.20
C ASP A 25 6.11 13.19 -2.74
N PRO A 26 7.04 14.07 -3.19
CA PRO A 26 6.69 15.38 -3.73
C PRO A 26 6.00 15.30 -5.10
N THR A 27 6.12 14.17 -5.80
CA THR A 27 5.48 13.95 -7.09
C THR A 27 4.01 13.59 -6.88
N THR A 28 3.10 14.35 -7.47
CA THR A 28 1.66 14.08 -7.37
C THR A 28 1.07 13.60 -8.69
N THR A 29 -0.03 12.86 -8.62
CA THR A 29 -0.80 12.40 -9.78
C THR A 29 -2.31 12.49 -9.54
N GLY A 30 -3.09 12.55 -10.63
CA GLY A 30 -4.55 12.62 -10.61
C GLY A 30 -5.10 14.02 -10.35
N ASP A 31 -6.44 14.10 -10.32
CA ASP A 31 -7.22 15.26 -9.94
C ASP A 31 -8.37 14.80 -9.01
N PRO A 32 -8.35 15.12 -7.70
CA PRO A 32 -7.35 15.95 -7.00
C PRO A 32 -5.98 15.27 -6.89
N PRO A 33 -4.89 16.05 -6.73
CA PRO A 33 -3.54 15.52 -6.66
C PRO A 33 -3.31 14.68 -5.40
N VAL A 34 -2.72 13.50 -5.57
CA VAL A 34 -2.29 12.58 -4.51
C VAL A 34 -0.81 12.21 -4.73
N PRO A 35 0.01 12.05 -3.68
CA PRO A 35 1.38 11.56 -3.80
C PRO A 35 1.46 10.28 -4.64
N TYR A 36 2.35 10.25 -5.62
CA TYR A 36 2.38 9.23 -6.67
C TYR A 36 2.69 7.85 -6.09
N GLU A 37 3.71 7.75 -5.24
CA GLU A 37 4.05 6.49 -4.54
C GLU A 37 2.86 5.95 -3.72
N LEU A 38 2.16 6.82 -2.98
CA LEU A 38 1.00 6.41 -2.16
C LEU A 38 -0.15 5.92 -3.04
N HIS A 39 -0.43 6.63 -4.12
CA HIS A 39 -1.44 6.24 -5.10
C HIS A 39 -1.10 4.87 -5.73
N TYR A 40 0.16 4.68 -6.14
CA TYR A 40 0.63 3.43 -6.73
C TYR A 40 0.51 2.26 -5.74
N ALA A 41 1.04 2.41 -4.52
CA ALA A 41 1.02 1.37 -3.49
C ALA A 41 -0.42 0.91 -3.17
N ARG A 42 -1.36 1.86 -3.05
CA ARG A 42 -2.80 1.58 -2.88
C ARG A 42 -3.38 0.81 -4.07
N LYS A 43 -3.06 1.23 -5.28
CA LYS A 43 -3.51 0.56 -6.50
C LYS A 43 -3.01 -0.89 -6.57
N MET A 44 -1.75 -1.14 -6.21
CA MET A 44 -1.16 -2.49 -6.20
C MET A 44 -1.77 -3.38 -5.12
N THR A 45 -2.00 -2.83 -3.93
CA THR A 45 -2.70 -3.54 -2.84
C THR A 45 -4.09 -4.01 -3.28
N ARG A 46 -4.86 -3.13 -3.94
CA ARG A 46 -6.18 -3.47 -4.48
C ARG A 46 -6.09 -4.59 -5.53
N TRP A 47 -5.13 -4.49 -6.45
CA TRP A 47 -4.93 -5.51 -7.47
C TRP A 47 -4.53 -6.87 -6.88
N LEU A 48 -3.71 -6.88 -5.83
CA LEU A 48 -3.35 -8.10 -5.11
C LEU A 48 -4.59 -8.72 -4.46
N ALA A 49 -5.46 -7.91 -3.82
CA ALA A 49 -6.67 -8.39 -3.17
C ALA A 49 -7.63 -9.09 -4.15
N GLN A 50 -7.76 -8.56 -5.37
CA GLN A 50 -8.61 -9.16 -6.40
C GLN A 50 -8.06 -10.49 -6.94
N ARG A 51 -6.73 -10.64 -7.01
CA ARG A 51 -6.08 -11.84 -7.59
C ARG A 51 -5.80 -12.94 -6.58
N LYS A 52 -5.48 -12.55 -5.34
CA LYS A 52 -5.08 -13.45 -4.27
C LYS A 52 -5.65 -12.93 -2.94
N PRO A 53 -6.96 -13.12 -2.69
CA PRO A 53 -7.61 -12.64 -1.48
C PRO A 53 -7.00 -13.19 -0.18
N ASP A 54 -6.34 -14.36 -0.28
CA ASP A 54 -5.62 -15.06 0.79
C ASP A 54 -4.09 -14.80 0.75
N ALA A 55 -3.66 -13.67 0.19
CA ALA A 55 -2.25 -13.29 0.16
C ALA A 55 -1.66 -13.26 1.57
N SER A 56 -0.48 -13.87 1.75
CA SER A 56 0.17 -13.89 3.05
C SER A 56 0.46 -12.47 3.57
N PRO A 57 0.50 -12.26 4.90
CA PRO A 57 0.85 -10.95 5.47
C PRO A 57 2.16 -10.36 4.91
N LYS A 58 3.17 -11.22 4.68
CA LYS A 58 4.44 -10.83 4.06
C LYS A 58 4.27 -10.33 2.63
N LEU A 59 3.45 -11.01 1.83
CA LEU A 59 3.19 -10.61 0.44
C LEU A 59 2.41 -9.29 0.38
N GLN A 60 1.42 -9.11 1.26
CA GLN A 60 0.68 -7.85 1.37
C GLN A 60 1.61 -6.69 1.75
N LEU A 61 2.49 -6.89 2.74
CA LEU A 61 3.47 -5.88 3.15
C LEU A 61 4.47 -5.55 2.04
N ALA A 62 5.03 -6.57 1.37
CA ALA A 62 5.96 -6.39 0.26
C ALA A 62 5.31 -5.66 -0.92
N CYS A 63 4.06 -5.99 -1.24
CA CYS A 63 3.29 -5.29 -2.26
C CYS A 63 3.04 -3.83 -1.88
N ARG A 64 2.77 -3.57 -0.59
CA ARG A 64 2.56 -2.20 -0.09
C ARG A 64 3.83 -1.36 -0.16
N ALA A 65 5.01 -1.96 0.07
CA ALA A 65 6.31 -1.29 0.06
C ALA A 65 6.95 -1.13 -1.34
N GLN A 66 6.20 -1.38 -2.42
CA GLN A 66 6.73 -1.15 -3.76
C GLN A 66 7.00 0.34 -3.98
N HIS A 67 8.16 0.64 -4.57
CA HIS A 67 8.66 2.00 -4.80
C HIS A 67 8.94 2.83 -3.54
N PHE A 68 9.24 2.18 -2.41
CA PHE A 68 9.49 2.88 -1.15
C PHE A 68 10.65 3.90 -1.22
N ARG A 69 10.30 5.19 -1.13
CA ARG A 69 11.22 6.35 -1.05
C ARG A 69 12.23 6.38 -2.21
N ARG A 70 11.73 6.44 -3.44
CA ARG A 70 12.56 6.45 -4.64
C ARG A 70 12.97 7.85 -5.11
#